data_AF-A0A7V9JAD5-F1
#
_entry.id   AF-A0A7V9JAD5-F1
#
_cell.length_a   1.000
_cell.length_b   1.000
_cell.length_c   1.000
_cell.angle_alpha   90.00
_cell.angle_beta   90.00
_cell.angle_gamma   90.00
#
_symmetry.space_group_name_H-M   'P 1'
#
loop_
_entity.id
_entity.type
_entity.pdbx_description
1 polymer ?
#
loop_
_entity_poly.entity_id
_entity_poly.type
_entity_poly.pdbx_seq_one_letter_code
_entity_poly.pdbx_strand_id
1 'polypeptide(L)'
;MSDIIDEVATDTASTDGIFAVHLDNFDGPFDLLLRLISQHQLDITEVALSQVTDDFIAHIKTVGAGWELEQTTQFLVVAATLLDLKIVRLLPKGEVESEEDLALLEARDLLFARLLQYRAFKQVAAVLEQRMADEARHTPRSVGLDARFADVLPDVLISIGLDEFAALAARALEPKEPPTLGFAHLHA
;
A
#
# COMPACT_ATOMS: atom_id res chain seq x y z
N MET A 1 -41.75 45.67 -8.95
CA MET A 1 -41.09 44.36 -9.03
C MET A 1 -39.60 44.64 -8.85
N SER A 2 -39.20 45.28 -7.74
CA SER A 2 -39.25 44.74 -6.36
C SER A 2 -38.46 43.44 -6.40
N ASP A 3 -37.16 43.44 -6.11
CA ASP A 3 -36.54 43.39 -4.77
C ASP A 3 -35.33 42.44 -5.04
N ILE A 4 -34.07 42.59 -4.62
CA ILE A 4 -33.45 43.06 -3.39
C ILE A 4 -31.92 43.12 -3.68
N ILE A 5 -31.26 44.10 -3.09
CA ILE A 5 -29.81 44.28 -2.94
C ILE A 5 -29.35 43.42 -1.74
N ASP A 6 -28.05 43.17 -1.59
CA ASP A 6 -27.38 42.48 -0.46
C ASP A 6 -27.27 40.95 -0.62
N GLU A 7 -26.18 40.28 -0.25
CA GLU A 7 -25.18 40.64 0.74
C GLU A 7 -23.90 39.83 0.49
N VAL A 8 -22.75 40.51 0.55
CA VAL A 8 -21.49 39.87 0.90
C VAL A 8 -21.56 39.57 2.40
N ALA A 9 -21.61 38.29 2.76
CA ALA A 9 -21.34 37.88 4.14
C ALA A 9 -20.45 36.64 4.10
N THR A 10 -19.17 36.91 4.35
CA THR A 10 -18.23 35.99 4.97
C THR A 10 -18.86 35.38 6.22
N ASP A 11 -19.08 34.07 6.22
CA ASP A 11 -19.27 33.33 7.47
C ASP A 11 -18.05 32.46 7.75
N THR A 12 -17.06 33.10 8.38
CA THR A 12 -16.08 32.43 9.21
C THR A 12 -16.78 31.99 10.49
N ALA A 13 -17.37 30.80 10.49
CA ALA A 13 -17.78 30.11 11.70
C ALA A 13 -16.83 28.94 11.96
N SER A 14 -15.86 29.22 12.84
CA SER A 14 -15.08 28.24 13.58
C SER A 14 -15.99 27.23 14.28
N THR A 15 -15.91 25.96 13.87
CA THR A 15 -16.33 24.83 14.70
C THR A 15 -15.08 24.18 15.26
N ASP A 16 -14.84 24.42 16.54
CA ASP A 16 -13.94 23.65 17.37
C ASP A 16 -14.31 22.16 17.34
N GLY A 17 -13.28 21.31 17.29
CA GLY A 17 -13.34 20.00 17.93
C GLY A 17 -13.98 18.85 17.15
N ILE A 18 -13.69 18.72 15.86
CA ILE A 18 -13.70 17.39 15.24
C ILE A 18 -12.40 17.29 14.43
N PHE A 19 -11.39 16.61 14.99
CA PHE A 19 -10.33 16.04 14.18
C PHE A 19 -11.00 15.00 13.26
N ALA A 20 -11.53 15.47 12.13
CA ALA A 20 -11.99 14.64 11.05
C ALA A 20 -10.75 14.09 10.37
N VAL A 21 -10.20 13.03 10.97
CA VAL A 21 -9.21 12.20 10.30
C VAL A 21 -9.97 11.44 9.23
N HIS A 22 -9.97 11.99 8.01
CA HIS A 22 -10.31 11.21 6.83
C HIS A 22 -9.29 10.06 6.75
N LEU A 23 -9.79 8.84 6.91
CA LEU A 23 -9.01 7.62 6.81
C LEU A 23 -9.04 7.20 5.36
N ASP A 24 -8.18 7.82 4.57
CA ASP A 24 -7.84 7.32 3.25
C ASP A 24 -7.23 5.92 3.41
N ASN A 25 -7.88 4.95 2.77
CA ASN A 25 -7.48 3.58 2.47
C ASN A 25 -6.15 3.12 3.11
N PHE A 26 -6.26 2.30 4.15
CA PHE A 26 -5.12 1.51 4.61
C PHE A 26 -4.88 0.35 3.65
N ASP A 27 -3.62 0.13 3.29
CA ASP A 27 -3.22 -1.04 2.49
C ASP A 27 -3.28 -2.37 3.29
N GLY A 28 -3.66 -2.32 4.58
CA GLY A 28 -3.83 -3.51 5.42
C GLY A 28 -3.67 -3.27 6.93
N PRO A 29 -3.79 -4.32 7.75
CA PRO A 29 -3.77 -4.21 9.21
C PRO A 29 -2.42 -3.76 9.78
N PHE A 30 -1.31 -4.12 9.13
CA PHE A 30 0.02 -3.71 9.57
C PHE A 30 0.26 -2.21 9.40
N ASP A 31 -0.37 -1.58 8.40
CA ASP A 31 -0.23 -0.14 8.20
C ASP A 31 -0.95 0.67 9.27
N LEU A 32 -2.17 0.23 9.61
CA LEU A 32 -2.90 0.79 10.74
C LEU A 32 -2.08 0.66 12.03
N LEU A 33 -1.51 -0.52 12.29
CA LEU A 33 -0.67 -0.73 13.47
C LEU A 33 0.56 0.18 13.49
N LEU A 34 1.27 0.33 12.37
CA LEU A 34 2.40 1.25 12.30
C LEU A 34 1.99 2.69 12.60
N ARG A 35 0.82 3.12 12.09
CA ARG A 35 0.29 4.46 12.35
C ARG A 35 -0.04 4.63 13.83
N LEU A 36 -0.76 3.70 14.45
CA LEU A 36 -1.09 3.75 15.88
C LEU A 36 0.18 3.75 16.75
N ILE A 37 1.16 2.90 16.43
CA ILE A 37 2.45 2.86 17.14
C ILE A 37 3.22 4.17 16.96
N SER A 38 3.16 4.80 15.78
CA SER A 38 3.81 6.08 15.53
C SER A 38 3.19 7.23 16.33
N GLN A 39 1.87 7.19 16.56
CA GLN A 39 1.13 8.18 17.36
C GLN A 39 1.48 8.08 18.85
N HIS A 40 1.69 6.88 19.37
CA HIS A 40 2.10 6.63 20.76
C HIS A 40 3.61 6.76 20.99
N GLN A 41 4.35 7.31 20.02
CA GLN A 41 5.72 7.80 20.16
C GLN A 41 6.69 6.82 20.85
N LEU A 42 7.06 5.75 20.14
CA LEU A 42 8.29 4.95 20.33
C LEU A 42 8.58 4.33 21.71
N ASP A 43 7.71 4.42 22.70
CA ASP A 43 7.81 3.58 23.89
C ASP A 43 7.17 2.22 23.59
N ILE A 44 7.86 1.37 22.82
CA ILE A 44 7.49 -0.05 22.67
C ILE A 44 7.83 -0.78 23.99
N THR A 45 7.26 -0.28 25.08
CA THR A 45 7.22 -0.90 26.38
C THR A 45 5.88 -1.61 26.53
N GLU A 46 5.77 -2.48 27.51
CA GLU A 46 4.63 -3.39 27.70
C GLU A 46 3.29 -2.64 27.85
N VAL A 47 3.32 -1.38 28.30
CA VAL A 47 2.15 -0.51 28.47
C VAL A 47 1.60 -0.01 27.13
N ALA A 48 2.45 0.23 26.14
CA ALA A 48 2.03 0.74 24.84
C ALA A 48 1.32 -0.32 23.98
N LEU A 49 1.66 -1.60 24.11
CA LEU A 49 1.00 -2.65 23.33
C LEU A 49 -0.48 -2.78 23.72
N SER A 50 -0.80 -2.71 25.01
CA SER A 50 -2.20 -2.73 25.47
C SER A 50 -3.01 -1.57 24.90
N GLN A 51 -2.43 -0.36 24.92
CA GLN A 51 -3.09 0.84 24.40
C GLN A 51 -3.30 0.76 22.88
N VAL A 52 -2.29 0.30 22.14
CA VAL A 52 -2.38 0.09 20.69
C VAL A 52 -3.43 -0.97 20.35
N THR A 53 -3.53 -2.06 21.12
CA THR A 53 -4.58 -3.07 20.94
C THR A 53 -5.97 -2.47 21.13
N ASP A 54 -6.16 -1.63 22.15
CA ASP A 54 -7.46 -0.99 22.39
C ASP A 54 -7.85 -0.05 21.25
N ASP A 55 -6.91 0.76 20.78
CA ASP A 55 -7.13 1.67 19.65
C ASP A 55 -7.40 0.92 18.34
N PHE A 56 -6.70 -0.19 18.10
CA PHE A 56 -6.90 -1.05 16.93
C PHE A 56 -8.31 -1.66 16.93
N ILE A 57 -8.75 -2.20 18.07
CA ILE A 57 -10.11 -2.76 18.21
C ILE A 57 -11.17 -1.67 18.10
N ALA A 58 -10.94 -0.49 18.69
CA ALA A 58 -11.83 0.65 18.56
C ALA A 58 -11.98 1.05 17.10
N HIS A 59 -10.88 1.11 16.35
CA HIS A 59 -10.89 1.43 14.93
C HIS A 59 -11.73 0.44 14.11
N ILE A 60 -11.50 -0.87 14.27
CA ILE A 60 -12.31 -1.90 13.58
C ILE A 60 -13.79 -1.73 13.90
N LYS A 61 -14.15 -1.47 15.16
CA LYS A 61 -15.54 -1.26 15.58
C LYS A 61 -16.18 0.00 14.97
N THR A 62 -15.41 1.08 14.78
CA THR A 62 -15.94 2.33 14.20
C THR A 62 -16.32 2.18 12.73
N VAL A 63 -15.59 1.34 11.98
CA VAL A 63 -15.81 1.18 10.54
C VAL A 63 -16.93 0.15 10.24
N GLY A 64 -17.25 -0.75 11.19
CA GLY A 64 -18.49 -1.54 11.19
C GLY A 64 -18.64 -2.51 10.01
N ALA A 65 -19.88 -2.76 9.57
CA ALA A 65 -20.24 -3.72 8.52
C ALA A 65 -19.92 -3.28 7.08
N GLY A 66 -19.18 -2.19 6.90
CA GLY A 66 -18.84 -1.63 5.59
C GLY A 66 -17.63 -2.28 4.91
N TRP A 67 -17.05 -3.32 5.50
CA TRP A 67 -15.81 -3.94 5.02
C TRP A 67 -16.08 -5.01 3.98
N GLU A 68 -15.19 -5.12 2.99
CA GLU A 68 -15.14 -6.33 2.18
C GLU A 68 -14.67 -7.53 3.02
N LEU A 69 -15.16 -8.72 2.69
CA LEU A 69 -14.92 -9.95 3.46
C LEU A 69 -13.42 -10.27 3.61
N GLU A 70 -12.65 -10.05 2.54
CA GLU A 70 -11.21 -10.30 2.51
C GLU A 70 -10.45 -9.38 3.48
N GLN A 71 -10.74 -8.08 3.45
CA GLN A 71 -10.17 -7.10 4.38
C GLN A 71 -10.54 -7.45 5.83
N THR A 72 -11.79 -7.83 6.06
CA THR A 72 -12.27 -8.21 7.41
C THR A 72 -11.48 -9.39 7.96
N THR A 73 -11.21 -10.40 7.14
CA THR A 73 -10.50 -11.61 7.56
C THR A 73 -9.07 -11.28 8.00
N GLN A 74 -8.35 -10.45 7.25
CA GLN A 74 -6.98 -10.07 7.57
C GLN A 74 -6.89 -9.31 8.91
N PHE A 75 -7.79 -8.35 9.14
CA PHE A 75 -7.80 -7.59 10.38
C PHE A 75 -8.27 -8.41 11.58
N LEU A 76 -9.19 -9.36 11.37
CA LEU A 76 -9.72 -10.19 12.45
C LEU A 76 -8.65 -11.16 12.99
N VAL A 77 -7.80 -11.72 12.12
CA VAL A 77 -6.65 -12.55 12.54
C VAL A 77 -5.69 -11.73 13.40
N VAL A 78 -5.33 -10.53 12.97
CA VAL A 78 -4.42 -9.64 13.72
C VAL A 78 -5.05 -9.19 15.03
N ALA A 79 -6.35 -8.85 15.03
CA ALA A 79 -7.10 -8.49 16.22
C ALA A 79 -7.10 -9.61 17.26
N ALA A 80 -7.34 -10.86 16.84
CA ALA A 80 -7.31 -12.03 17.72
C ALA A 80 -5.92 -12.20 18.35
N THR A 81 -4.85 -12.15 17.55
CA THR A 81 -3.48 -12.24 18.05
C THR A 81 -3.16 -11.14 19.07
N LEU A 82 -3.56 -9.90 18.81
CA LEU A 82 -3.32 -8.79 19.74
C LEU A 82 -4.10 -8.92 21.05
N LEU A 83 -5.32 -9.48 20.99
CA LEU A 83 -6.13 -9.73 22.16
C LEU A 83 -5.54 -10.86 23.01
N ASP A 84 -5.09 -11.95 22.40
CA ASP A 84 -4.42 -13.06 23.08
C ASP A 84 -3.18 -12.57 23.82
N LEU A 85 -2.35 -11.76 23.14
CA LEU A 85 -1.17 -11.14 23.73
C LEU A 85 -1.52 -10.21 24.91
N LYS A 86 -2.65 -9.50 24.84
CA LYS A 86 -3.14 -8.64 25.94
C LYS A 86 -3.58 -9.47 27.14
N ILE A 87 -4.32 -10.56 26.93
CA ILE A 87 -4.85 -11.44 28.00
C ILE A 87 -3.69 -12.04 28.81
N VAL A 88 -2.74 -12.67 28.11
CA VAL A 88 -1.55 -13.30 28.72
C VAL A 88 -0.75 -12.30 29.54
N ARG A 89 -0.71 -11.04 29.09
CA ARG A 89 0.03 -9.98 29.78
C ARG A 89 -0.65 -9.47 31.05
N LEU A 90 -1.98 -9.41 31.06
CA LEU A 90 -2.78 -8.91 32.17
C LEU A 90 -3.06 -9.96 33.26
N LEU A 91 -2.91 -11.25 32.93
CA LEU A 91 -3.02 -12.32 33.92
C LEU A 91 -1.83 -12.26 34.90
N PRO A 92 -2.08 -12.40 36.23
CA PRO A 92 -1.01 -12.44 37.22
C PRO A 92 -0.09 -13.62 36.94
N LYS A 93 1.16 -13.31 36.62
CA LYS A 93 2.18 -14.30 36.27
C LYS A 93 2.61 -15.08 37.51
N GLY A 94 2.23 -16.35 37.59
CA GLY A 94 3.16 -17.37 38.08
C GLY A 94 4.35 -17.45 37.12
N GLU A 95 5.44 -18.12 37.48
CA GLU A 95 6.58 -18.29 36.58
C GLU A 95 6.12 -18.85 35.22
N VAL A 96 6.89 -18.60 34.15
CA VAL A 96 6.60 -19.16 32.81
C VAL A 96 6.73 -20.68 32.93
N GLU A 97 5.63 -21.35 33.25
CA GLU A 97 5.60 -22.78 33.59
C GLU A 97 5.07 -23.63 32.43
N SER A 98 4.43 -23.01 31.43
CA SER A 98 3.76 -23.69 30.31
C SER A 98 4.44 -23.47 28.95
N GLU A 99 4.38 -24.49 28.09
CA GLU A 99 4.77 -24.40 26.67
C GLU A 99 3.91 -23.38 25.90
N GLU A 100 2.66 -23.19 26.29
CA GLU A 100 1.77 -22.18 25.67
C GLU A 100 2.25 -20.74 25.92
N ASP A 101 2.73 -20.45 27.13
CA ASP A 101 3.23 -19.11 27.47
C ASP A 101 4.48 -18.76 26.66
N LEU A 102 5.35 -19.75 26.40
CA LEU A 102 6.51 -19.59 25.53
C LEU A 102 6.09 -19.34 24.08
N ALA A 103 5.15 -20.12 23.55
CA ALA A 103 4.64 -19.96 22.19
C ALA A 103 4.00 -18.57 21.96
N LEU A 104 3.32 -18.02 22.98
CA LEU A 104 2.74 -16.68 22.93
C LEU A 104 3.80 -15.58 22.91
N LEU A 105 4.91 -15.75 23.65
CA LEU A 105 6.06 -14.83 23.58
C LEU A 105 6.73 -14.88 22.20
N GLU A 106 6.84 -16.05 21.59
CA GLU A 106 7.36 -16.19 20.22
C GLU A 106 6.42 -15.55 19.18
N ALA A 107 5.10 -15.73 19.33
CA ALA A 107 4.11 -15.12 18.46
C ALA A 107 4.17 -13.59 18.50
N ARG A 108 4.42 -13.01 19.68
CA ARG A 108 4.68 -11.57 19.85
C ARG A 108 5.89 -11.13 19.02
N ASP A 109 7.00 -11.82 19.17
CA ASP A 109 8.25 -11.46 18.51
C ASP A 109 8.15 -11.60 16.99
N LEU A 110 7.43 -12.62 16.52
CA LEU A 110 7.10 -12.79 15.10
C LEU A 110 6.24 -11.64 14.56
N LEU A 111 5.22 -11.21 15.32
CA LEU A 111 4.38 -10.07 14.93
C LEU A 111 5.20 -8.78 14.82
N PHE A 112 6.11 -8.54 15.77
CA PHE A 112 7.01 -7.39 15.71
C PHE A 112 8.00 -7.48 14.53
N ALA A 113 8.55 -8.65 14.26
CA ALA A 113 9.43 -8.86 13.11
C ALA A 113 8.70 -8.53 11.79
N ARG A 114 7.45 -8.99 11.64
CA ARG A 114 6.61 -8.68 10.47
C ARG A 114 6.29 -7.20 10.35
N LEU A 115 5.99 -6.51 11.45
CA LEU A 115 5.77 -5.06 11.46
C LEU A 115 7.02 -4.29 10.99
N LEU A 116 8.20 -4.68 11.48
CA LEU A 116 9.45 -4.06 11.09
C LEU A 116 9.77 -4.32 9.61
N GLN A 117 9.52 -5.54 9.14
CA GLN A 117 9.66 -5.90 7.73
C GLN A 117 8.72 -5.09 6.84
N TYR A 118 7.44 -4.98 7.21
CA TYR A 118 6.47 -4.17 6.48
C TYR A 118 6.89 -2.70 6.42
N ARG A 119 7.35 -2.13 7.56
CA ARG A 119 7.90 -0.77 7.59
C ARG A 119 9.08 -0.59 6.63
N ALA A 120 10.02 -1.54 6.62
CA ALA A 120 11.18 -1.49 5.72
C ALA A 120 10.74 -1.51 4.25
N PHE A 121 9.81 -2.39 3.88
CA PHE A 121 9.28 -2.42 2.52
C PHE A 121 8.52 -1.16 2.15
N LYS A 122 7.72 -0.58 3.07
CA LYS A 122 7.02 0.68 2.84
C LYS A 122 8.01 1.82 2.55
N GLN A 123 9.14 1.85 3.26
CA GLN A 123 10.21 2.81 2.99
C GLN A 123 10.89 2.58 1.64
N VAL A 124 11.18 1.34 1.28
CA VAL A 124 11.76 1.01 -0.03
C VAL A 124 10.80 1.34 -1.17
N ALA A 125 9.51 1.05 -1.01
CA ALA A 125 8.46 1.40 -1.97
C ALA A 125 8.42 2.91 -2.22
N ALA A 126 8.46 3.73 -1.16
CA ALA A 126 8.51 5.19 -1.30
C ALA A 126 9.77 5.68 -2.05
N VAL A 127 10.93 5.04 -1.82
CA VAL A 127 12.15 5.36 -2.58
C VAL A 127 12.02 4.99 -4.06
N LEU A 128 11.41 3.85 -4.35
CA LEU A 128 11.17 3.40 -5.73
C LEU A 128 10.18 4.31 -6.45
N GLU A 129 9.08 4.67 -5.78
CA GLU A 129 8.09 5.62 -6.30
C GLU A 129 8.74 6.95 -6.68
N GLN A 130 9.55 7.51 -5.78
CA GLN A 130 10.28 8.75 -6.05
C GLN A 130 11.23 8.61 -7.27
N ARG A 131 11.99 7.51 -7.34
CA ARG A 131 12.88 7.25 -8.49
C ARG A 131 12.11 7.09 -9.80
N MET A 132 10.98 6.39 -9.78
CA MET A 132 10.12 6.24 -10.95
C MET A 132 9.56 7.59 -11.40
N ALA A 133 9.13 8.44 -10.47
CA ALA A 133 8.66 9.79 -10.78
C ALA A 133 9.77 10.68 -11.36
N ASP A 134 11.02 10.50 -10.90
CA ASP A 134 12.18 11.20 -11.44
C ASP A 134 12.53 10.73 -12.85
N GLU A 135 12.59 9.42 -13.08
CA GLU A 135 12.89 8.82 -14.39
C GLU A 135 11.77 9.01 -15.41
N ALA A 136 10.51 9.12 -14.98
CA ALA A 136 9.38 9.42 -15.86
C ALA A 136 9.53 10.79 -16.57
N ARG A 137 10.38 11.68 -16.06
CA ARG A 137 10.72 12.95 -16.71
C ARG A 137 11.79 12.81 -17.79
N HIS A 138 12.42 11.65 -17.91
CA HIS A 138 13.38 11.35 -18.97
C HIS A 138 12.68 10.62 -20.12
N THR A 139 12.94 11.08 -21.33
CA THR A 139 12.47 10.43 -22.56
C THR A 139 13.67 9.99 -23.38
N PRO A 140 13.68 8.75 -23.91
CA PRO A 140 14.74 8.32 -24.80
C PRO A 140 14.72 9.19 -26.05
N ARG A 141 15.91 9.62 -26.48
CA ARG A 141 16.06 10.31 -27.75
C ARG A 141 15.88 9.30 -28.88
N SER A 142 14.68 9.23 -29.45
CA SER A 142 14.42 8.47 -30.68
C SER A 142 14.93 9.28 -31.87
N VAL A 143 16.20 9.05 -32.25
CA VAL A 143 16.76 9.58 -33.50
C VAL A 143 16.78 8.49 -34.55
N GLY A 144 16.41 8.86 -35.78
CA GLY A 144 16.67 8.03 -36.94
C GLY A 144 18.17 7.89 -37.20
N LEU A 145 18.52 7.01 -38.14
CA LEU A 145 19.90 6.88 -38.62
C LEU A 145 20.43 8.24 -39.10
N ASP A 146 21.68 8.58 -38.77
CA ASP A 146 22.36 9.77 -39.32
C ASP A 146 22.42 9.64 -40.86
N ALA A 147 22.20 10.75 -41.58
CA ALA A 147 22.15 10.78 -43.05
C ALA A 147 23.41 10.18 -43.69
N ARG A 148 24.56 10.28 -43.03
CA ARG A 148 25.83 9.69 -43.46
C ARG A 148 25.83 8.15 -43.50
N PHE A 149 24.91 7.52 -42.78
CA PHE A 149 24.73 6.06 -42.75
C PHE A 149 23.50 5.59 -43.52
N ALA A 150 22.69 6.50 -44.07
CA ALA A 150 21.49 6.14 -44.82
C ALA A 150 21.84 5.26 -46.04
N ASP A 151 22.97 5.54 -46.69
CA ASP A 151 23.44 4.80 -47.87
C ASP A 151 24.18 3.50 -47.53
N VAL A 152 24.42 3.23 -46.24
CA VAL A 152 25.08 1.99 -45.75
C VAL A 152 24.05 0.91 -45.43
N LEU A 153 22.76 1.24 -45.51
CA LEU A 153 21.70 0.27 -45.30
C LEU A 153 21.80 -0.84 -46.37
N PRO A 154 21.74 -2.13 -45.97
CA PRO A 154 21.70 -3.21 -46.93
C PRO A 154 20.45 -3.06 -47.79
N ASP A 155 20.55 -3.48 -49.07
CA ASP A 155 19.38 -3.55 -49.94
C ASP A 155 18.29 -4.37 -49.26
N VAL A 156 17.15 -3.73 -49.01
CA VAL A 156 16.01 -4.37 -48.36
C VAL A 156 15.34 -5.29 -49.39
N LEU A 157 15.80 -6.53 -49.43
CA LEU A 157 15.16 -7.59 -50.20
C LEU A 157 13.95 -8.11 -49.42
N ILE A 158 12.81 -7.47 -49.62
CA ILE A 158 11.52 -7.97 -49.13
C ILE A 158 11.16 -9.20 -49.96
N SER A 159 11.48 -10.38 -49.45
CA SER A 159 11.23 -11.67 -50.13
C SER A 159 9.79 -12.19 -49.94
N ILE A 160 8.88 -11.36 -49.45
CA ILE A 160 7.51 -11.74 -49.08
C ILE A 160 6.48 -11.18 -50.07
N GLY A 161 5.36 -11.89 -50.22
CA GLY A 161 4.24 -11.45 -51.05
C GLY A 161 3.40 -10.34 -50.41
N LEU A 162 2.43 -9.79 -51.16
CA LEU A 162 1.55 -8.72 -50.67
C LEU A 162 0.73 -9.15 -49.45
N ASP A 163 0.26 -10.39 -49.42
CA ASP A 163 -0.56 -10.91 -48.31
C ASP A 163 0.26 -11.06 -47.01
N GLU A 164 1.49 -11.55 -47.12
CA GLU A 164 2.42 -11.66 -45.99
C GLU A 164 2.88 -10.29 -45.50
N PHE A 165 3.09 -9.34 -46.42
CA PHE A 165 3.39 -7.96 -46.07
C PHE A 165 2.23 -7.31 -45.30
N ALA A 166 0.99 -7.51 -45.76
CA ALA A 166 -0.20 -7.04 -45.07
C ALA A 166 -0.33 -7.65 -43.66
N ALA A 167 -0.06 -8.94 -43.50
CA ALA A 167 -0.04 -9.60 -42.20
C ALA A 167 1.04 -9.03 -41.26
N LEU A 168 2.23 -8.73 -41.79
CA LEU A 168 3.34 -8.17 -41.02
C LEU A 168 3.06 -6.72 -40.58
N ALA A 169 2.45 -5.92 -41.47
CA ALA A 169 1.99 -4.57 -41.16
C ALA A 169 0.87 -4.59 -40.10
N ALA A 170 -0.10 -5.50 -40.23
CA ALA A 170 -1.17 -5.67 -39.24
C ALA A 170 -0.61 -5.99 -37.85
N ARG A 171 0.38 -6.89 -37.75
CA ARG A 171 1.07 -7.21 -36.49
C ARG A 171 1.87 -6.04 -35.92
N ALA A 172 2.50 -5.23 -36.76
CA ALA A 172 3.28 -4.06 -36.31
C ALA A 172 2.38 -2.91 -35.82
N LEU A 173 1.18 -2.79 -36.38
CA LEU A 173 0.17 -1.79 -36.02
C LEU A 173 -0.78 -2.27 -34.92
N GLU A 174 -0.69 -3.54 -34.52
CA GLU A 174 -1.49 -4.09 -33.43
C GLU A 174 -1.19 -3.34 -32.12
N PRO A 175 -2.21 -2.85 -31.39
CA PRO A 175 -2.00 -2.22 -30.10
C PRO A 175 -1.27 -3.19 -29.19
N LYS A 176 -0.12 -2.79 -28.64
CA LYS A 176 0.58 -3.60 -27.65
C LYS A 176 -0.38 -3.90 -26.50
N GLU A 177 -0.54 -5.18 -26.18
CA GLU A 177 -1.30 -5.59 -25.01
C GLU A 177 -0.77 -4.84 -23.77
N PRO A 178 -1.65 -4.42 -22.86
CA PRO A 178 -1.21 -3.75 -21.65
C PRO A 178 -0.22 -4.68 -20.92
N PRO A 179 0.93 -4.16 -20.46
CA PRO A 179 1.91 -4.98 -19.76
C PRO A 179 1.26 -5.60 -18.53
N THR A 180 1.10 -6.93 -18.53
CA THR A 180 0.61 -7.67 -17.36
C THR A 180 1.82 -8.11 -16.54
N LEU A 181 1.79 -7.85 -15.23
CA LEU A 181 2.80 -8.36 -14.32
C LEU A 181 2.49 -9.83 -14.03
N GLY A 182 3.42 -10.74 -14.35
CA GLY A 182 3.27 -12.17 -14.09
C GLY A 182 3.41 -12.48 -12.60
N PHE A 183 2.32 -12.86 -11.94
CA PHE A 183 2.32 -13.27 -10.53
C PHE A 183 2.80 -14.72 -10.29
N ALA A 184 3.21 -15.44 -11.35
CA ALA A 184 3.62 -16.85 -11.28
C ALA A 184 4.80 -17.12 -10.33
N HIS A 185 5.58 -16.08 -9.98
CA HIS A 185 6.74 -16.19 -9.10
C HIS A 185 6.42 -16.04 -7.61
N LEU A 186 5.19 -15.66 -7.22
CA LEU A 186 4.82 -15.39 -5.82
C LEU A 186 4.50 -16.65 -4.99
N HIS A 187 4.53 -17.85 -5.59
CA HIS A 187 4.13 -19.10 -4.94
C HIS A 187 5.20 -20.22 -4.98
N ALA A 188 6.49 -19.86 -5.12
CA ALA A 188 7.59 -20.83 -5.07
C ALA A 188 8.27 -20.88 -3.70
#